data_AF-A0A7C1UEK1-F1
#
_entry.id   AF-A0A7C1UEK1-F1
#
_cell.length_a   1.000
_cell.length_b   1.000
_cell.length_c   1.000
_cell.angle_alpha   90.00
_cell.angle_beta   90.00
_cell.angle_gamma   90.00
#
_symmetry.space_group_name_H-M   'P 1'
#
loop_
_entity.id
_entity.type
_entity.pdbx_description
1 polymer ?
#
loop_
_entity_poly.entity_id
_entity_poly.type
_entity_poly.pdbx_seq_one_letter_code
_entity_poly.pdbx_strand_id
1 'polypeptide(L)'
;MSYAAEQGILNEQWNAAHMAANVEEQRIRPFMLLRPRIFLDGNKWCALYGDNLQEGVTGFGDTPYEAAKQFDAAWFGTSCA
;
A
#
# COMPACT_ATOMS: atom_id res chain seq x y z
N MET A 1 -39.21 15.53 3.01
CA MET A 1 -38.26 14.64 2.32
C MET A 1 -38.59 13.22 2.77
N SER A 2 -38.66 12.23 1.87
CA SER A 2 -38.97 10.86 2.29
C SER A 2 -37.72 10.22 2.89
N TYR A 3 -37.90 9.43 3.95
CA TYR A 3 -36.82 8.68 4.62
C TYR A 3 -35.96 7.85 3.65
N ALA A 4 -36.58 7.30 2.60
CA ALA A 4 -35.88 6.55 1.55
C ALA A 4 -34.86 7.40 0.77
N ALA A 5 -35.18 8.67 0.50
CA ALA A 5 -34.26 9.58 -0.17
C ALA A 5 -33.10 9.98 0.75
N GLU A 6 -33.37 10.21 2.04
CA GLU A 6 -32.36 10.55 3.04
C GLU A 6 -31.36 9.41 3.28
N GLN A 7 -31.83 8.16 3.33
CA GLN A 7 -30.97 6.97 3.45
C GLN A 7 -30.11 6.75 2.19
N GLY A 8 -30.65 6.99 1.00
CA GLY A 8 -29.88 6.93 -0.24
C GLY A 8 -28.71 7.94 -0.24
N ILE A 9 -29.01 9.18 0.13
CA ILE A 9 -28.01 10.25 0.26
C ILE A 9 -26.94 9.88 1.30
N LEU A 10 -27.33 9.34 2.46
CA LEU A 10 -26.37 8.94 3.50
C LEU A 10 -25.44 7.82 3.02
N ASN A 11 -25.98 6.82 2.31
CA ASN A 11 -25.17 5.73 1.75
C ASN A 11 -24.15 6.23 0.72
N GLU A 12 -24.56 7.15 -0.15
CA GLU A 12 -23.67 7.78 -1.13
C GLU A 12 -22.56 8.59 -0.44
N GLN A 13 -22.90 9.37 0.59
CA GLN A 13 -21.93 10.12 1.39
C GLN A 13 -20.94 9.18 2.08
N TRP A 14 -21.41 8.09 2.68
CA TRP A 14 -20.56 7.10 3.34
C TRP A 14 -19.63 6.41 2.33
N ASN A 15 -20.15 5.99 1.18
CA ASN A 15 -19.34 5.39 0.11
C ASN A 15 -18.24 6.34 -0.35
N ALA A 16 -18.57 7.61 -0.61
CA ALA A 16 -17.61 8.62 -1.03
C ALA A 16 -16.54 8.86 0.05
N ALA A 17 -16.94 8.97 1.32
CA ALA A 17 -16.01 9.14 2.44
C ALA A 17 -15.09 7.93 2.62
N HIS A 18 -15.63 6.71 2.51
CA HIS A 18 -14.85 5.47 2.62
C HIS A 18 -13.84 5.34 1.47
N MET A 19 -14.24 5.67 0.23
CA MET A 19 -13.33 5.70 -0.91
C MET A 19 -12.20 6.72 -0.72
N ALA A 20 -12.52 7.92 -0.22
CA ALA A 20 -11.52 8.94 0.06
C ALA A 20 -10.51 8.46 1.13
N ALA A 21 -11.00 7.88 2.23
CA ALA A 21 -10.15 7.34 3.28
C ALA A 21 -9.19 6.26 2.75
N ASN A 22 -9.70 5.31 1.96
CA ASN A 22 -8.89 4.25 1.36
C ASN A 22 -7.79 4.82 0.45
N VAL A 23 -8.10 5.86 -0.36
CA VAL A 23 -7.10 6.50 -1.23
C VAL A 23 -6.02 7.19 -0.41
N GLU A 24 -6.38 7.90 0.66
CA GLU A 24 -5.40 8.53 1.54
C GLU A 24 -4.50 7.50 2.22
N GLU A 25 -5.05 6.36 2.67
CA GLU A 25 -4.26 5.24 3.20
C GLU A 25 -3.25 4.71 2.18
N GLN A 26 -3.61 4.59 0.90
CA GLN A 26 -2.67 4.19 -0.14
C GLN A 26 -1.56 5.24 -0.36
N ARG A 27 -1.89 6.53 -0.25
CA ARG A 27 -0.95 7.65 -0.48
C ARG A 27 0.10 7.75 0.62
N ILE A 28 -0.25 7.42 1.86
CA ILE A 28 0.67 7.46 3.00
C ILE A 28 1.48 6.17 3.18
N ARG A 29 1.38 5.20 2.26
CA ARG A 29 2.17 3.96 2.34
C ARG A 29 3.67 4.28 2.30
N PRO A 30 4.49 3.60 3.12
CA PRO A 30 5.95 3.77 3.11
C PRO A 30 6.54 3.66 1.71
N PHE A 31 6.09 2.69 0.90
CA PHE A 31 6.53 2.52 -0.48
C PHE A 31 6.31 3.78 -1.34
N MET A 32 5.17 4.47 -1.20
CA MET A 32 4.86 5.68 -1.97
C MET A 32 5.65 6.91 -1.51
N LEU A 33 5.90 7.02 -0.20
CA LEU A 33 6.61 8.16 0.39
C LEU A 33 8.12 8.07 0.20
N LEU A 34 8.69 6.89 0.45
CA LEU A 34 10.13 6.65 0.42
C LEU A 34 10.65 6.41 -0.99
N ARG A 35 9.77 6.02 -1.92
CA ARG A 35 10.08 5.73 -3.33
C ARG A 35 11.30 4.80 -3.47
N PRO A 36 11.23 3.58 -2.91
CA PRO A 36 12.31 2.61 -3.03
C PRO A 36 12.55 2.25 -4.50
N ARG A 37 13.77 1.80 -4.79
CA ARG A 37 14.10 1.31 -6.13
C ARG A 37 13.43 -0.03 -6.33
N ILE A 38 12.66 -0.16 -7.41
CA ILE A 38 12.04 -1.42 -7.81
C ILE A 38 12.74 -1.97 -9.05
N PHE A 39 13.17 -3.22 -8.99
CA PHE A 39 13.85 -3.89 -10.09
C PHE A 39 13.57 -5.39 -10.07
N LEU A 40 13.87 -6.05 -11.18
CA LEU A 40 13.74 -7.50 -11.29
C LEU A 40 15.04 -8.16 -10.81
N ASP A 41 14.95 -9.06 -9.83
CA ASP A 41 16.06 -9.90 -9.38
C ASP A 41 15.74 -11.36 -9.70
N GLY A 42 16.35 -11.87 -10.77
CA GLY A 42 16.06 -13.19 -11.32
C GLY A 42 14.61 -13.32 -11.81
N ASN A 43 13.76 -13.96 -11.01
CA ASN A 43 12.34 -14.20 -11.31
C ASN A 43 11.37 -13.45 -10.39
N LYS A 44 11.88 -12.62 -9.46
CA LYS A 44 11.06 -11.88 -8.50
C LYS A 44 11.30 -10.38 -8.62
N TRP A 45 10.28 -9.61 -8.32
CA TRP A 45 10.39 -8.17 -8.13
C TRP A 45 10.96 -7.89 -6.75
N CYS A 46 11.97 -7.02 -6.70
CA CYS A 46 12.58 -6.55 -5.47
C CYS A 46 12.36 -5.04 -5.33
N ALA A 47 11.81 -4.63 -4.19
CA ALA A 47 11.75 -3.24 -3.76
C ALA A 47 12.81 -3.02 -2.67
N LEU A 48 13.81 -2.19 -2.94
CA LEU A 48 14.92 -1.89 -2.05
C LEU A 48 14.89 -0.43 -1.61
N TYR A 49 14.86 -0.21 -0.30
CA TYR A 49 15.14 1.07 0.33
C TYR A 49 16.41 0.98 1.19
N GLY A 50 17.44 1.72 0.81
CA GLY A 50 18.75 1.72 1.47
C GLY A 50 19.90 1.54 0.48
N ASP A 51 21.12 1.56 1.02
CA ASP A 51 22.35 1.45 0.23
C ASP A 51 22.53 0.04 -0.34
N ASN A 52 22.24 -0.99 0.47
CA ASN A 52 22.43 -2.39 0.10
C ASN A 52 21.29 -3.29 0.59
N LEU A 53 21.13 -4.44 -0.06
CA LEU A 53 20.11 -5.46 0.26
C LEU A 53 20.20 -6.01 1.70
N GLN A 54 21.40 -6.00 2.29
CA GLN A 54 21.68 -6.56 3.62
C GLN A 54 21.43 -5.58 4.78
N GLU A 55 21.51 -4.28 4.51
CA GLU A 55 21.36 -3.23 5.53
C GLU A 55 20.05 -2.45 5.34
N GLY A 56 19.46 -2.51 4.14
CA GLY A 56 18.22 -1.84 3.78
C GLY A 56 16.97 -2.66 4.05
N VAL A 57 15.82 -1.99 3.97
CA VAL A 57 14.51 -2.63 3.99
C VAL A 57 14.21 -3.12 2.59
N THR A 58 13.89 -4.42 2.47
CA THR A 58 13.59 -5.05 1.19
C THR A 58 12.26 -5.77 1.21
N GLY A 59 11.57 -5.74 0.07
CA GLY A 59 10.36 -6.53 -0.18
C GLY A 59 10.52 -7.30 -1.48
N PHE A 60 10.09 -8.56 -1.49
CA PHE A 60 10.11 -9.42 -2.67
C PHE A 60 8.70 -9.82 -3.06
N GLY A 61 8.47 -10.11 -4.34
CA GLY A 61 7.16 -10.56 -4.82
C GLY A 61 7.23 -11.09 -6.25
N ASP A 62 6.22 -11.85 -6.68
CA ASP A 62 6.12 -12.29 -8.08
C ASP A 62 5.56 -11.17 -8.96
N THR A 63 4.91 -10.19 -8.34
CA THR A 63 4.47 -8.93 -8.99
C THR A 63 5.06 -7.70 -8.30
N PRO A 64 5.14 -6.54 -9.01
CA PRO A 64 5.56 -5.28 -8.39
C PRO A 64 4.70 -4.89 -7.19
N TYR A 65 3.40 -5.21 -7.24
CA TYR A 65 2.45 -4.94 -6.16
C TYR A 65 2.76 -5.76 -4.90
N GLU A 66 3.07 -7.04 -5.07
CA GLU A 66 3.46 -7.93 -3.96
C GLU A 66 4.77 -7.47 -3.32
N ALA A 67 5.76 -7.09 -4.13
CA ALA A 67 7.02 -6.56 -3.64
C ALA A 67 6.82 -5.27 -2.82
N ALA A 68 5.95 -4.37 -3.28
CA ALA A 68 5.60 -3.14 -2.55
C ALA A 68 4.87 -3.43 -1.23
N LYS A 69 3.92 -4.37 -1.22
CA LYS A 69 3.20 -4.77 -0.01
C LYS A 69 4.12 -5.44 1.02
N GLN A 70 5.03 -6.30 0.56
CA GLN A 70 6.01 -6.93 1.44
C GLN A 70 7.02 -5.90 1.98
N PHE A 71 7.41 -4.93 1.17
CA PHE A 71 8.22 -3.80 1.61
C PHE A 71 7.53 -2.99 2.72
N ASP A 72 6.26 -2.63 2.53
CA ASP A 72 5.48 -1.92 3.56
C ASP A 72 5.41 -2.73 4.86
N ALA A 73 5.18 -4.05 4.79
CA ALA A 73 5.16 -4.92 5.95
C ALA A 73 6.53 -5.00 6.66
N ALA A 74 7.62 -5.10 5.90
CA ALA A 74 8.99 -5.10 6.42
C ALA A 74 9.33 -3.75 7.07
N TRP A 75 8.86 -2.64 6.51
CA TRP A 75 9.04 -1.29 7.05
C TRP A 75 8.39 -1.13 8.43
N PHE A 76 7.17 -1.66 8.62
CA PHE A 76 6.49 -1.64 9.92
C PHE A 76 7.01 -2.69 10.90
N GLY A 77 8.03 -3.48 10.54
CA GLY A 77 8.53 -4.58 11.37
C GLY A 77 7.51 -5.70 11.59
N THR A 78 6.46 -5.75 10.77
CA THR A 78 5.43 -6.81 10.80
C THR A 78 5.81 -7.91 9.82
N SER A 79 7.08 -8.33 9.83
CA SER A 79 7.49 -9.52 9.09
C SER A 79 6.79 -10.73 9.74
N CYS A 80 5.68 -11.17 9.18
CA CYS A 80 5.09 -12.45 9.53
C CYS A 80 6.15 -13.51 9.23
N ALA A 81 6.55 -14.24 10.27
CA ALA A 81 7.39 -15.42 10.15
C ALA A 81 6.71 -16.51 9.31
#